data_AF-A0A815V0I1-F1
#
_entry.id   AF-A0A815V0I1-F1
#
_cell.length_a   1.000
_cell.length_b   1.000
_cell.length_c   1.000
_cell.angle_alpha   90.00
_cell.angle_beta   90.00
_cell.angle_gamma   90.00
#
_symmetry.space_group_name_H-M   'P 1'
#
loop_
_entity.id
_entity.type
_entity.pdbx_description
1 polymer ?
#
loop_
_entity_poly.entity_id
_entity_poly.type
_entity_poly.pdbx_seq_one_letter_code
_entity_poly.pdbx_strand_id
1 'polypeptide(L)'
;MNEQLTRLGETFHGSVNGYTIKYDSGVYILGLLGTEVQIYTEQSLTKDLIHHHGWNGTYESIVSSNKNGSIAFVYSSFEKPMEVYFINNIDQLKSAQATTNENDLFTRRNLPQTKLYNWINEDDHRMIAGILHYPAEMSESKNLSLPRPLSRPGKDILCGVDRLIKDSIVNPHRLAVGGYSCDGFLTNWLITQTRRFNAALSGAGVVDYASVRGMMDMPVSLSYLFGGFLWEVSNIYQNEAFIYQLDRIHTPTHIITGKYDNRVPTSQSYILERELHYLGISVKLIIFPKEGHSVTVLIRCFVELINAVFDRSRAPASIGNNICLDLD
;
A
#
# COMPACT_ATOMS: atom_id res chain seq x y z
N MET A 1 -36.49 18.96 13.87
CA MET A 1 -36.44 19.35 12.44
C MET A 1 -35.85 18.17 11.69
N ASN A 2 -36.22 17.92 10.44
CA ASN A 2 -35.43 17.01 9.59
C ASN A 2 -34.29 17.82 9.01
N GLU A 3 -33.09 17.67 9.55
CA GLU A 3 -31.89 18.27 8.98
C GLU A 3 -31.50 17.48 7.74
N GLN A 4 -31.66 18.09 6.57
CA GLN A 4 -31.33 17.46 5.30
C GLN A 4 -29.82 17.51 5.09
N LEU A 5 -29.15 16.38 5.30
CA LEU A 5 -27.71 16.23 5.10
C LEU A 5 -27.33 16.51 3.63
N THR A 6 -26.64 17.63 3.40
CA THR A 6 -26.12 18.00 2.08
C THR A 6 -24.74 17.41 1.88
N ARG A 7 -24.56 16.63 0.80
CA ARG A 7 -23.24 16.11 0.40
C ARG A 7 -22.45 17.21 -0.32
N LEU A 8 -21.43 17.76 0.34
CA LEU A 8 -20.42 18.61 -0.29
C LEU A 8 -19.56 17.78 -1.25
N GLY A 9 -19.11 18.38 -2.37
CA GLY A 9 -18.27 17.68 -3.35
C GLY A 9 -18.95 16.48 -4.01
N GLU A 10 -20.25 16.54 -4.29
CA GLU A 10 -20.98 15.42 -4.90
C GLU A 10 -20.42 15.01 -6.28
N THR A 11 -19.87 15.98 -7.01
CA THR A 11 -19.20 15.82 -8.32
C THR A 11 -17.72 15.43 -8.22
N PHE A 12 -17.15 15.32 -7.02
CA PHE A 12 -15.74 14.98 -6.85
C PHE A 12 -15.51 13.47 -7.04
N HIS A 13 -14.88 13.10 -8.16
CA HIS A 13 -14.57 11.71 -8.53
C HIS A 13 -13.32 11.13 -7.83
N GLY A 14 -13.13 11.45 -6.54
CA GLY A 14 -11.98 11.04 -5.74
C GLY A 14 -12.35 10.67 -4.29
N SER A 15 -11.33 10.54 -3.43
CA SER A 15 -11.51 10.34 -1.98
C SER A 15 -11.19 11.62 -1.22
N VAL A 16 -11.85 11.85 -0.07
CA VAL A 16 -11.48 12.91 0.86
C VAL A 16 -10.61 12.31 1.96
N ASN A 17 -9.36 12.77 2.05
CA ASN A 17 -8.37 12.27 3.01
C ASN A 17 -8.28 13.14 4.28
N GLY A 18 -8.88 14.34 4.28
CA GLY A 18 -8.90 15.27 5.41
C GLY A 18 -9.57 16.60 5.04
N TYR A 19 -9.87 17.42 6.05
CA TYR A 19 -10.44 18.76 5.85
C TYR A 19 -10.16 19.68 7.04
N THR A 20 -10.31 20.99 6.87
CA THR A 20 -10.24 21.98 7.96
C THR A 20 -11.11 23.21 7.66
N ILE A 21 -11.58 23.91 8.69
CA ILE A 21 -12.58 24.98 8.58
C ILE A 21 -11.89 26.35 8.40
N LYS A 22 -12.28 27.07 7.35
CA LYS A 22 -11.74 28.40 7.00
C LYS A 22 -12.30 29.47 7.94
N TYR A 23 -11.51 30.52 8.20
CA TYR A 23 -11.94 31.67 9.00
C TYR A 23 -13.18 32.39 8.46
N ASP A 24 -13.49 32.22 7.17
CA ASP A 24 -14.65 32.79 6.47
C ASP A 24 -15.86 31.82 6.42
N SER A 25 -15.85 30.75 7.23
CA SER A 25 -16.85 29.67 7.30
C SER A 25 -16.90 28.70 6.10
N GLY A 26 -16.00 28.83 5.12
CA GLY A 26 -15.78 27.78 4.11
C GLY A 26 -14.99 26.58 4.65
N VAL A 27 -14.67 25.61 3.78
CA VAL A 27 -13.87 24.42 4.14
C VAL A 27 -12.71 24.22 3.15
N TYR A 28 -11.50 23.95 3.66
CA TYR A 28 -10.40 23.36 2.89
C TYR A 28 -10.51 21.83 2.94
N ILE A 29 -10.34 21.16 1.80
CA ILE A 29 -10.50 19.70 1.64
C ILE A 29 -9.24 19.13 0.99
N LEU A 30 -8.73 18.02 1.52
CA LEU A 30 -7.66 17.21 0.92
C LEU A 30 -8.28 16.13 0.04
N GLY A 31 -8.24 16.34 -1.28
CA GLY A 31 -8.83 15.45 -2.28
C GLY A 31 -7.79 14.56 -2.94
N LEU A 32 -7.92 13.25 -2.79
CA LEU A 32 -7.12 12.23 -3.47
C LEU A 32 -7.69 11.94 -4.87
N LEU A 33 -6.87 12.14 -5.90
CA LEU A 33 -7.12 11.70 -7.28
C LEU A 33 -5.89 10.95 -7.82
N GLY A 34 -6.08 9.69 -8.21
CA GLY A 34 -4.99 8.83 -8.67
C GLY A 34 -3.97 8.57 -7.56
N THR A 35 -2.81 9.24 -7.65
CA THR A 35 -1.71 9.16 -6.67
C THR A 35 -1.34 10.52 -6.06
N GLU A 36 -2.10 11.58 -6.34
CA GLU A 36 -1.88 12.91 -5.76
C GLU A 36 -3.03 13.27 -4.82
N VAL A 37 -2.69 13.85 -3.66
CA VAL A 37 -3.67 14.47 -2.75
C VAL A 37 -3.47 15.98 -2.88
N GLN A 38 -4.46 16.69 -3.39
CA GLN A 38 -4.41 18.13 -3.65
C GLN A 38 -5.41 18.90 -2.77
N ILE A 39 -5.21 20.21 -2.62
CA ILE A 39 -6.08 21.06 -1.79
C ILE A 39 -7.22 21.62 -2.64
N TYR A 40 -8.43 21.53 -2.10
CA TYR A 40 -9.66 22.08 -2.66
C TYR A 40 -10.35 22.99 -1.64
N THR A 41 -11.27 23.86 -2.09
CA THR A 41 -12.21 24.56 -1.21
C THR A 41 -13.64 24.42 -1.67
N GLU A 42 -14.54 24.35 -0.70
CA GLU A 42 -15.96 24.67 -0.86
C GLU A 42 -16.18 26.17 -0.56
N GLN A 43 -17.06 26.83 -1.33
CA GLN A 43 -17.50 28.20 -1.09
C GLN A 43 -19.03 28.34 -1.28
N SER A 44 -19.79 28.15 -0.20
CA SER A 44 -21.21 28.53 -0.06
C SER A 44 -22.26 27.62 -0.72
N LEU A 45 -22.37 26.40 -0.22
CA LEU A 45 -23.36 25.37 -0.60
C LEU A 45 -23.27 24.95 -2.08
N THR A 46 -22.13 25.18 -2.71
CA THR A 46 -21.82 24.75 -4.08
C THR A 46 -21.48 23.27 -4.09
N LYS A 47 -22.11 22.49 -4.96
CA LYS A 47 -21.82 21.05 -5.08
C LYS A 47 -20.41 20.74 -5.58
N ASP A 48 -19.81 21.68 -6.30
CA ASP A 48 -18.49 21.56 -6.92
C ASP A 48 -17.37 22.09 -6.01
N LEU A 49 -16.19 21.46 -6.11
CA LEU A 49 -15.01 21.84 -5.34
C LEU A 49 -14.03 22.66 -6.19
N ILE A 50 -13.61 23.81 -5.67
CA ILE A 50 -12.60 24.67 -6.31
C ILE A 50 -11.21 24.11 -6.01
N HIS A 51 -10.44 23.76 -7.05
CA HIS A 51 -9.08 23.23 -6.92
C HIS A 51 -8.03 24.34 -6.73
N HIS A 52 -7.11 24.18 -5.78
CA HIS A 52 -6.01 25.12 -5.52
C HIS A 52 -4.69 24.57 -6.04
N HIS A 53 -4.22 25.14 -7.15
CA HIS A 53 -3.05 24.65 -7.90
C HIS A 53 -1.72 24.94 -7.21
N GLY A 54 -1.34 24.11 -6.24
CA GLY A 54 -0.02 24.06 -5.62
C GLY A 54 1.05 23.32 -6.44
N TRP A 55 1.99 22.67 -5.77
CA TRP A 55 2.87 21.64 -6.35
C TRP A 55 2.17 20.26 -6.44
N ASN A 56 2.50 19.48 -7.47
CA ASN A 56 2.15 18.06 -7.61
C ASN A 56 2.73 17.22 -6.47
N GLY A 57 1.91 16.34 -5.88
CA GLY A 57 2.31 15.50 -4.75
C GLY A 57 1.17 15.27 -3.78
N THR A 58 1.49 15.15 -2.50
CA THR A 58 0.56 14.82 -1.42
C THR A 58 0.56 15.93 -0.37
N TYR A 59 -0.57 16.61 -0.20
CA TYR A 59 -0.83 17.48 0.96
C TYR A 59 -1.55 16.68 2.06
N GLU A 60 -1.10 16.84 3.29
CA GLU A 60 -1.57 16.13 4.48
C GLU A 60 -1.73 17.09 5.66
N SER A 61 -2.48 16.66 6.69
CA SER A 61 -2.55 17.35 8.01
C SER A 61 -2.81 18.86 7.93
N ILE A 62 -3.65 19.31 7.00
CA ILE A 62 -3.96 20.73 6.78
C ILE A 62 -4.74 21.32 7.96
N VAL A 63 -4.29 22.48 8.45
CA VAL A 63 -4.95 23.27 9.50
C VAL A 63 -4.99 24.74 9.13
N SER A 64 -6.14 25.38 9.34
CA SER A 64 -6.36 26.80 9.09
C SER A 64 -6.47 27.62 10.37
N SER A 65 -6.00 28.86 10.28
CA SER A 65 -6.25 29.89 11.30
C SER A 65 -7.75 30.22 11.38
N ASN A 66 -8.22 30.47 12.60
CA ASN A 66 -9.58 30.97 12.85
C ASN A 66 -9.67 32.51 12.88
N LYS A 67 -8.59 33.22 12.51
CA LYS A 67 -8.50 34.70 12.52
C LYS A 67 -8.24 35.32 11.15
N ASN A 68 -7.67 34.57 10.21
CA ASN A 68 -7.21 35.04 8.91
C ASN A 68 -6.99 33.85 7.94
N GLY A 69 -6.63 34.14 6.70
CA GLY A 69 -6.40 33.13 5.65
C GLY A 69 -5.13 32.26 5.79
N SER A 70 -4.39 32.38 6.90
CA SER A 70 -3.18 31.60 7.13
C SER A 70 -3.49 30.12 7.31
N ILE A 71 -2.68 29.25 6.69
CA ILE A 71 -2.75 27.79 6.86
C ILE A 71 -1.36 27.20 7.14
N ALA A 72 -1.34 26.08 7.84
CA ALA A 72 -0.21 25.16 7.87
C ALA A 72 -0.64 23.81 7.29
N PHE A 73 0.31 23.09 6.67
CA PHE A 73 0.07 21.76 6.11
C PHE A 73 1.38 20.97 6.10
N VAL A 74 1.26 19.64 6.05
CA VAL A 74 2.36 18.76 5.66
C VAL A 74 2.30 18.57 4.15
N TYR A 75 3.45 18.51 3.49
CA TYR A 75 3.51 18.17 2.06
C TYR A 75 4.72 17.27 1.77
N SER A 76 4.54 16.34 0.83
CA SER A 76 5.61 15.51 0.26
C SER A 76 5.42 15.26 -1.25
N SER A 77 6.50 14.86 -1.92
CA SER A 77 6.45 14.23 -3.25
C SER A 77 7.62 13.27 -3.44
N PHE A 78 7.76 12.63 -4.60
CA PHE A 78 8.89 11.74 -4.88
C PHE A 78 10.26 12.45 -4.84
N GLU A 79 10.30 13.77 -4.98
CA GLU A 79 11.52 14.59 -5.02
C GLU A 79 11.66 15.53 -3.81
N LYS A 80 10.63 15.64 -2.96
CA LYS A 80 10.61 16.48 -1.76
C LYS A 80 10.16 15.66 -0.55
N PRO A 81 10.95 15.62 0.54
CA PRO A 81 10.55 14.87 1.72
C PRO A 81 9.31 15.49 2.39
N MET A 82 8.73 14.72 3.32
CA MET A 82 7.60 15.12 4.16
C MET A 82 8.03 16.19 5.16
N GLU A 83 7.72 17.46 4.87
CA GLU A 83 8.01 18.60 5.75
C GLU A 83 6.74 19.40 6.04
N VAL A 84 6.78 20.21 7.10
CA VAL A 84 5.71 21.16 7.45
C VAL A 84 5.93 22.48 6.70
N TYR A 85 4.85 23.07 6.21
CA TYR A 85 4.82 24.35 5.51
C TYR A 85 3.79 25.29 6.13
N PHE A 86 4.05 26.59 6.06
CA PHE A 86 3.13 27.64 6.50
C PHE A 86 3.00 28.74 5.42
N ILE A 87 1.77 29.18 5.15
CA ILE A 87 1.48 30.30 4.25
C ILE A 87 0.38 31.20 4.81
N ASN A 88 0.33 32.46 4.38
CA ASN A 88 -0.63 33.46 4.87
C ASN A 88 -1.94 33.53 4.06
N ASN A 89 -1.96 32.93 2.88
CA ASN A 89 -3.12 32.77 2.00
C ASN A 89 -2.86 31.56 1.08
N ILE A 90 -3.90 30.80 0.72
CA ILE A 90 -3.86 29.65 -0.18
C ILE A 90 -3.21 29.95 -1.55
N ASP A 91 -3.32 31.19 -2.04
CA ASP A 91 -2.67 31.65 -3.28
C ASP A 91 -1.13 31.49 -3.26
N GLN A 92 -0.54 31.37 -2.07
CA GLN A 92 0.91 31.26 -1.85
C GLN A 92 1.43 29.81 -1.87
N LEU A 93 0.62 28.79 -2.15
CA LEU A 93 1.03 27.37 -2.13
C LEU A 93 2.34 27.10 -2.90
N LYS A 94 2.52 27.71 -4.08
CA LYS A 94 3.71 27.52 -4.92
C LYS A 94 4.98 28.22 -4.41
N SER A 95 4.83 29.24 -3.56
CA SER A 95 5.92 30.00 -2.93
C SER A 95 6.11 29.66 -1.45
N ALA A 96 5.40 28.65 -0.94
CA ALA A 96 5.59 28.12 0.41
C ALA A 96 7.03 27.66 0.63
N GLN A 97 7.53 27.86 1.84
CA GLN A 97 8.82 27.33 2.30
C GLN A 97 8.58 26.38 3.48
N ALA A 98 9.43 25.36 3.60
CA ALA A 98 9.36 24.44 4.72
C ALA A 98 9.75 25.16 6.02
N THR A 99 8.97 24.95 7.08
CA THR A 99 9.27 25.42 8.43
C THR A 99 10.07 24.40 9.24
N THR A 100 10.27 23.21 8.69
CA THR A 100 11.04 22.09 9.25
C THR A 100 12.10 21.61 8.25
N ASN A 101 13.05 20.79 8.71
CA ASN A 101 14.05 20.14 7.86
C ASN A 101 14.44 18.77 8.46
N GLU A 102 13.44 17.98 8.86
CA GLU A 102 13.66 16.74 9.62
C GLU A 102 14.25 15.62 8.76
N ASN A 103 14.05 15.67 7.44
CA ASN A 103 14.45 14.64 6.49
C ASN A 103 15.75 14.98 5.75
N ASP A 104 16.70 15.61 6.44
CA ASP A 104 17.97 16.11 5.90
C ASP A 104 18.87 15.01 5.28
N LEU A 105 18.56 13.72 5.47
CA LEU A 105 19.21 12.60 4.77
C LEU A 105 18.62 12.31 3.38
N PHE A 106 17.40 12.75 3.09
CA PHE A 106 16.72 12.59 1.80
C PHE A 106 17.34 13.54 0.76
N THR A 107 17.61 14.79 1.14
CA THR A 107 18.23 15.82 0.30
C THR A 107 19.71 15.57 -0.01
N ARG A 108 20.37 14.67 0.73
CA ARG A 108 21.82 14.40 0.68
C ARG A 108 22.19 13.05 0.02
N ARG A 109 21.20 12.28 -0.46
CA ARG A 109 21.41 10.96 -1.09
C ARG A 109 20.97 11.00 -2.55
N ASN A 110 21.60 10.18 -3.40
CA ASN A 110 21.07 9.93 -4.74
C ASN A 110 19.79 9.08 -4.60
N LEU A 111 18.64 9.65 -4.94
CA LEU A 111 17.33 9.05 -4.70
C LEU A 111 16.92 8.09 -5.84
N PRO A 112 16.18 7.00 -5.57
CA PRO A 112 15.62 6.17 -6.62
C PRO A 112 14.68 6.99 -7.50
N GLN A 113 14.94 7.04 -8.81
CA GLN A 113 14.08 7.76 -9.73
C GLN A 113 12.69 7.11 -9.71
N THR A 114 11.68 7.89 -9.37
CA THR A 114 10.34 7.36 -9.12
C THR A 114 9.39 7.87 -10.18
N LYS A 115 8.65 6.96 -10.80
CA LYS A 115 7.78 7.26 -11.91
C LYS A 115 6.42 6.61 -11.72
N LEU A 116 5.37 7.38 -12.01
CA LEU A 116 4.02 6.81 -12.13
C LEU A 116 3.97 5.90 -13.37
N TYR A 117 4.11 4.60 -13.14
CA TYR A 117 3.93 3.57 -14.15
C TYR A 117 2.47 3.11 -14.14
N ASN A 118 1.99 2.63 -15.27
CA ASN A 118 0.60 2.30 -15.43
C ASN A 118 0.47 1.33 -16.64
N TRP A 119 -0.58 0.50 -16.74
CA TRP A 119 -0.77 -0.53 -17.78
C TRP A 119 -2.25 -0.93 -17.94
N ILE A 120 -2.74 -1.12 -19.18
CA ILE A 120 -4.12 -1.60 -19.43
C ILE A 120 -4.23 -3.12 -19.19
N ASN A 121 -5.27 -3.56 -18.49
CA ASN A 121 -5.64 -4.96 -18.34
C ASN A 121 -6.48 -5.44 -19.55
N GLU A 122 -6.06 -6.58 -20.12
CA GLU A 122 -6.69 -7.20 -21.29
C GLU A 122 -8.05 -7.87 -20.96
N ASP A 123 -8.30 -8.30 -19.72
CA ASP A 123 -9.55 -8.96 -19.27
C ASP A 123 -10.76 -8.02 -19.23
N ASP A 124 -10.58 -6.71 -18.99
CA ASP A 124 -11.68 -5.76 -18.78
C ASP A 124 -11.51 -4.38 -19.39
N HIS A 125 -10.42 -4.16 -20.11
CA HIS A 125 -10.04 -2.91 -20.78
C HIS A 125 -9.97 -1.70 -19.85
N ARG A 126 -9.94 -1.92 -18.52
CA ARG A 126 -9.48 -0.92 -17.59
C ARG A 126 -7.97 -0.89 -17.68
N MET A 127 -7.49 0.29 -18.00
CA MET A 127 -6.31 0.90 -17.42
C MET A 127 -6.04 0.43 -15.94
N ILE A 128 -4.77 0.32 -15.47
CA ILE A 128 -4.23 0.03 -14.11
C ILE A 128 -2.96 0.85 -13.76
N ALA A 129 -2.75 1.27 -12.50
CA ALA A 129 -1.69 2.19 -12.07
C ALA A 129 -0.81 1.66 -10.95
N GLY A 130 0.42 2.14 -10.89
CA GLY A 130 1.37 1.85 -9.82
C GLY A 130 2.57 2.80 -9.81
N ILE A 131 3.48 2.58 -8.88
CA ILE A 131 4.67 3.41 -8.71
C ILE A 131 5.88 2.53 -9.02
N LEU A 132 6.68 2.92 -10.01
CA LEU A 132 7.91 2.23 -10.39
C LEU A 132 9.09 3.05 -9.89
N HIS A 133 9.84 2.47 -8.95
CA HIS A 133 11.11 2.99 -8.48
C HIS A 133 12.25 2.33 -9.25
N TYR A 134 13.01 3.12 -10.00
CA TYR A 134 14.29 2.68 -10.57
C TYR A 134 15.40 2.88 -9.51
N PRO A 135 16.47 2.06 -9.54
CA PRO A 135 17.75 2.47 -8.97
C PRO A 135 18.15 3.86 -9.49
N ALA A 136 18.93 4.61 -8.71
CA ALA A 136 19.21 6.04 -8.93
C ALA A 136 20.07 6.38 -10.18
N GLU A 137 20.11 5.48 -11.17
CA GLU A 137 20.94 5.48 -12.37
C GLU A 137 20.16 4.96 -13.63
N MET A 138 18.82 4.82 -13.60
CA MET A 138 18.01 4.20 -14.70
C MET A 138 16.58 4.79 -14.94
N SER A 139 16.01 4.57 -16.15
CA SER A 139 14.61 4.77 -16.65
C SER A 139 14.37 3.81 -17.87
N GLU A 140 13.24 3.59 -18.58
CA GLU A 140 11.88 4.14 -18.86
C GLU A 140 10.82 2.98 -18.83
N SER A 141 9.47 3.04 -18.97
CA SER A 141 8.52 3.85 -19.79
C SER A 141 7.09 4.04 -19.13
N LYS A 142 5.92 3.78 -19.80
CA LYS A 142 4.49 3.98 -19.31
C LYS A 142 3.36 3.27 -20.15
N ASN A 143 2.16 2.88 -19.61
CA ASN A 143 0.82 3.59 -19.73
C ASN A 143 -0.56 2.96 -19.19
N LEU A 144 -1.25 3.78 -18.33
CA LEU A 144 -2.64 4.00 -17.71
C LEU A 144 -3.47 3.04 -16.77
N SER A 145 -4.20 3.60 -15.70
CA SER A 145 -4.93 3.29 -14.34
C SER A 145 -6.46 2.75 -14.11
N LEU A 146 -7.10 1.96 -13.14
CA LEU A 146 -6.98 1.08 -11.86
C LEU A 146 -8.23 0.10 -11.51
N PRO A 147 -8.16 -1.07 -10.74
CA PRO A 147 -9.32 -1.99 -10.37
C PRO A 147 -9.45 -2.69 -8.92
N ARG A 148 -10.23 -3.81 -8.76
CA ARG A 148 -10.53 -4.71 -7.56
C ARG A 148 -11.07 -6.12 -7.99
N PRO A 149 -11.29 -7.18 -7.15
CA PRO A 149 -10.77 -7.56 -5.81
C PRO A 149 -9.64 -8.61 -5.92
N LEU A 150 -8.95 -8.97 -4.82
CA LEU A 150 -7.63 -9.65 -4.75
C LEU A 150 -7.15 -10.49 -5.96
N SER A 151 -7.90 -11.48 -6.44
CA SER A 151 -7.51 -12.25 -7.65
C SER A 151 -7.27 -11.39 -8.90
N ARG A 152 -7.96 -10.25 -9.02
CA ARG A 152 -7.76 -9.25 -10.08
C ARG A 152 -6.49 -8.42 -9.83
N PRO A 153 -6.26 -7.66 -8.72
CA PRO A 153 -4.95 -7.08 -8.39
C PRO A 153 -3.77 -8.04 -8.53
N GLY A 154 -3.97 -9.34 -8.28
CA GLY A 154 -2.96 -10.36 -8.50
C GLY A 154 -2.66 -10.57 -9.99
N LYS A 155 -3.69 -10.81 -10.82
CA LYS A 155 -3.56 -10.79 -12.30
C LYS A 155 -2.93 -9.49 -12.80
N ASP A 156 -3.29 -8.37 -12.20
CA ASP A 156 -2.85 -7.03 -12.60
C ASP A 156 -1.36 -6.83 -12.35
N ILE A 157 -0.87 -7.24 -11.16
CA ILE A 157 0.57 -7.30 -10.84
C ILE A 157 1.30 -8.23 -11.82
N LEU A 158 0.73 -9.39 -12.15
CA LEU A 158 1.33 -10.32 -13.11
C LEU A 158 1.38 -9.74 -14.53
N CYS A 159 0.34 -9.00 -14.95
CA CYS A 159 0.29 -8.27 -16.22
C CYS A 159 1.34 -7.14 -16.26
N GLY A 160 1.48 -6.37 -15.17
CA GLY A 160 2.53 -5.37 -15.02
C GLY A 160 3.93 -5.98 -15.08
N VAL A 161 4.15 -7.13 -14.42
CA VAL A 161 5.41 -7.88 -14.49
C VAL A 161 5.69 -8.40 -15.91
N ASP A 162 4.72 -9.03 -16.58
CA ASP A 162 4.88 -9.47 -17.98
C ASP A 162 5.17 -8.29 -18.93
N ARG A 163 4.56 -7.13 -18.68
CA ARG A 163 4.82 -5.90 -19.42
C ARG A 163 6.24 -5.37 -19.20
N LEU A 164 6.73 -5.35 -17.95
CA LEU A 164 8.10 -4.94 -17.62
C LEU A 164 9.16 -5.92 -18.16
N ILE A 165 8.85 -7.22 -18.24
CA ILE A 165 9.71 -8.23 -18.89
C ILE A 165 9.73 -8.00 -20.40
N LYS A 166 8.56 -7.79 -21.04
CA LYS A 166 8.42 -7.54 -22.48
C LYS A 166 9.14 -6.27 -22.93
N ASP A 167 9.09 -5.21 -22.11
CA ASP A 167 9.80 -3.95 -22.33
C ASP A 167 11.31 -4.04 -21.95
N SER A 168 11.79 -5.22 -21.53
CA SER A 168 13.17 -5.49 -21.10
C SER A 168 13.68 -4.65 -19.90
N ILE A 169 12.75 -4.17 -19.06
CA ILE A 169 13.04 -3.33 -17.88
C ILE A 169 13.45 -4.22 -16.68
N VAL A 170 12.89 -5.42 -16.56
CA VAL A 170 13.20 -6.35 -15.44
C VAL A 170 13.65 -7.72 -15.94
N ASN A 171 14.52 -8.37 -15.17
CA ASN A 171 15.01 -9.71 -15.46
C ASN A 171 14.00 -10.77 -14.93
N PRO A 172 13.41 -11.64 -15.78
CA PRO A 172 12.41 -12.61 -15.37
C PRO A 172 12.93 -13.71 -14.43
N HIS A 173 14.24 -13.80 -14.22
CA HIS A 173 14.89 -14.74 -13.29
C HIS A 173 15.38 -14.08 -11.98
N ARG A 174 14.96 -12.83 -11.71
CA ARG A 174 15.28 -12.08 -10.47
C ARG A 174 14.04 -11.35 -9.96
N LEU A 175 12.92 -12.07 -9.86
CA LEU A 175 11.63 -11.52 -9.44
C LEU A 175 11.36 -11.88 -7.98
N ALA A 176 10.78 -10.95 -7.24
CA ALA A 176 10.28 -11.18 -5.89
C ALA A 176 8.95 -10.45 -5.69
N VAL A 177 8.19 -10.92 -4.71
CA VAL A 177 6.90 -10.35 -4.32
C VAL A 177 6.92 -10.11 -2.81
N GLY A 178 6.30 -9.04 -2.33
CA GLY A 178 6.28 -8.75 -0.92
C GLY A 178 5.31 -7.64 -0.59
N GLY A 179 4.61 -7.79 0.53
CA GLY A 179 3.58 -6.86 0.95
C GLY A 179 3.28 -7.00 2.43
N TYR A 180 2.57 -6.01 2.96
CA TYR A 180 2.13 -6.01 4.35
C TYR A 180 0.62 -5.78 4.45
N SER A 181 -0.05 -6.37 5.44
CA SER A 181 -1.51 -6.32 5.60
C SER A 181 -2.19 -6.83 4.31
N CYS A 182 -3.09 -6.05 3.69
CA CYS A 182 -3.73 -6.38 2.40
C CYS A 182 -2.75 -6.87 1.31
N ASP A 183 -1.57 -6.27 1.20
CA ASP A 183 -0.56 -6.68 0.21
C ASP A 183 0.15 -7.98 0.60
N GLY A 184 0.13 -8.33 1.88
CA GLY A 184 0.50 -9.66 2.38
C GLY A 184 -0.51 -10.73 1.97
N PHE A 185 -1.82 -10.41 1.98
CA PHE A 185 -2.87 -11.32 1.49
C PHE A 185 -2.65 -11.56 -0.01
N LEU A 186 -2.37 -10.48 -0.74
CA LEU A 186 -2.10 -10.49 -2.18
C LEU A 186 -0.81 -11.23 -2.54
N THR A 187 0.25 -11.05 -1.74
CA THR A 187 1.50 -11.82 -1.86
C THR A 187 1.25 -13.30 -1.70
N ASN A 188 0.48 -13.70 -0.68
CA ASN A 188 0.15 -15.10 -0.44
C ASN A 188 -0.71 -15.70 -1.56
N TRP A 189 -1.69 -14.93 -2.09
CA TRP A 189 -2.45 -15.35 -3.27
C TRP A 189 -1.50 -15.55 -4.46
N LEU A 190 -0.66 -14.57 -4.79
CA LEU A 190 0.26 -14.60 -5.93
C LEU A 190 1.17 -15.84 -5.96
N ILE A 191 1.72 -16.26 -4.81
CA ILE A 191 2.59 -17.45 -4.74
C ILE A 191 1.86 -18.80 -4.89
N THR A 192 0.52 -18.83 -4.81
CA THR A 192 -0.28 -20.02 -5.18
C THR A 192 -0.64 -20.08 -6.67
N GLN A 193 -0.52 -18.95 -7.39
CA GLN A 193 -0.91 -18.83 -8.79
C GLN A 193 0.26 -18.82 -9.77
N THR A 194 1.50 -18.58 -9.30
CA THR A 194 2.68 -18.54 -10.19
C THR A 194 3.96 -19.06 -9.55
N ARG A 195 4.85 -19.59 -10.39
CA ARG A 195 6.22 -20.02 -10.04
C ARG A 195 7.29 -19.01 -10.47
N ARG A 196 6.90 -17.79 -10.86
CA ARG A 196 7.80 -16.75 -11.38
C ARG A 196 8.67 -16.08 -10.31
N PHE A 197 8.27 -16.10 -9.04
CA PHE A 197 8.97 -15.40 -7.97
C PHE A 197 10.05 -16.29 -7.32
N ASN A 198 11.25 -15.73 -7.15
CA ASN A 198 12.38 -16.38 -6.50
C ASN A 198 12.28 -16.37 -4.96
N ALA A 199 11.60 -15.38 -4.39
CA ALA A 199 11.26 -15.31 -2.96
C ALA A 199 10.00 -14.43 -2.73
N ALA A 200 9.38 -14.59 -1.56
CA ALA A 200 8.22 -13.84 -1.13
C ALA A 200 8.33 -13.29 0.30
N LEU A 201 7.63 -12.19 0.60
CA LEU A 201 7.44 -11.65 1.96
C LEU A 201 5.97 -11.47 2.31
N SER A 202 5.49 -12.32 3.22
CA SER A 202 4.15 -12.29 3.78
C SER A 202 4.13 -11.48 5.08
N GLY A 203 3.91 -10.18 4.99
CA GLY A 203 3.73 -9.30 6.15
C GLY A 203 2.26 -9.22 6.58
N ALA A 204 1.93 -9.59 7.81
CA ALA A 204 0.56 -9.65 8.35
C ALA A 204 -0.46 -10.21 7.33
N GLY A 205 -0.08 -11.30 6.67
CA GLY A 205 -0.86 -11.90 5.59
C GLY A 205 -1.94 -12.85 6.12
N VAL A 206 -3.21 -12.56 5.83
CA VAL A 206 -4.32 -13.51 6.01
C VAL A 206 -4.10 -14.73 5.14
N VAL A 207 -4.52 -15.90 5.64
CA VAL A 207 -4.56 -17.19 4.94
C VAL A 207 -5.98 -17.70 4.75
N ASP A 208 -6.81 -17.57 5.80
CA ASP A 208 -8.22 -17.96 5.78
C ASP A 208 -9.13 -16.81 6.24
N TYR A 209 -10.03 -16.40 5.33
CA TYR A 209 -11.02 -15.35 5.59
C TYR A 209 -12.12 -15.77 6.57
N ALA A 210 -12.38 -17.07 6.76
CA ALA A 210 -13.38 -17.53 7.71
C ALA A 210 -12.92 -17.33 9.16
N SER A 211 -11.73 -17.84 9.51
CA SER A 211 -11.13 -17.68 10.83
C SER A 211 -10.74 -16.23 11.11
N VAL A 212 -10.08 -15.51 10.18
CA VAL A 212 -9.66 -14.14 10.48
C VAL A 212 -10.86 -13.22 10.75
N ARG A 213 -11.99 -13.41 10.05
CA ARG A 213 -13.23 -12.65 10.31
C ARG A 213 -13.76 -12.86 11.73
N GLY A 214 -13.58 -14.05 12.30
CA GLY A 214 -13.95 -14.34 13.68
C GLY A 214 -13.02 -13.76 14.74
N MET A 215 -11.84 -13.24 14.35
CA MET A 215 -10.77 -12.84 15.26
C MET A 215 -10.32 -11.37 15.09
N MET A 216 -10.56 -10.74 13.94
CA MET A 216 -10.11 -9.38 13.64
C MET A 216 -11.00 -8.30 14.27
N ASP A 217 -10.40 -7.15 14.58
CA ASP A 217 -11.04 -5.91 15.04
C ASP A 217 -12.06 -5.31 14.05
N MET A 218 -11.97 -5.62 12.75
CA MET A 218 -12.84 -5.08 11.69
C MET A 218 -13.59 -6.18 10.89
N PRO A 219 -14.44 -7.01 11.52
CA PRO A 219 -15.00 -8.23 10.93
C PRO A 219 -16.03 -7.98 9.81
N VAL A 220 -16.50 -6.75 9.64
CA VAL A 220 -17.41 -6.34 8.56
C VAL A 220 -16.63 -5.89 7.31
N SER A 221 -15.35 -5.54 7.43
CA SER A 221 -14.53 -5.04 6.31
C SER A 221 -14.37 -6.08 5.19
N LEU A 222 -14.20 -7.36 5.54
CA LEU A 222 -14.18 -8.46 4.57
C LEU A 222 -15.52 -8.62 3.84
N SER A 223 -16.64 -8.35 4.49
CA SER A 223 -17.95 -8.42 3.85
C SER A 223 -18.16 -7.27 2.86
N TYR A 224 -17.60 -6.09 3.12
CA TYR A 224 -17.50 -5.01 2.13
C TYR A 224 -16.50 -5.31 1.00
N LEU A 225 -15.41 -6.04 1.28
CA LEU A 225 -14.40 -6.43 0.27
C LEU A 225 -14.96 -7.43 -0.75
N PHE A 226 -15.67 -8.46 -0.27
CA PHE A 226 -16.21 -9.55 -1.10
C PHE A 226 -17.67 -9.34 -1.52
N GLY A 227 -18.34 -8.29 -1.05
CA GLY A 227 -19.72 -7.95 -1.44
C GLY A 227 -20.82 -8.75 -0.73
N GLY A 228 -20.51 -9.40 0.40
CA GLY A 228 -21.46 -10.17 1.20
C GLY A 228 -20.80 -10.92 2.37
N PHE A 229 -21.60 -11.50 3.26
CA PHE A 229 -21.14 -12.42 4.31
C PHE A 229 -20.78 -13.80 3.73
N LEU A 230 -20.03 -14.61 4.51
CA LEU A 230 -19.52 -15.92 4.04
C LEU A 230 -20.61 -16.91 3.59
N TRP A 231 -21.82 -16.82 4.13
CA TRP A 231 -22.96 -17.66 3.74
C TRP A 231 -23.72 -17.12 2.51
N GLU A 232 -23.46 -15.87 2.09
CA GLU A 232 -24.16 -15.19 0.98
C GLU A 232 -23.36 -15.30 -0.32
N VAL A 233 -22.03 -15.15 -0.23
CA VAL A 233 -21.10 -15.21 -1.35
C VAL A 233 -19.98 -16.23 -1.11
N SER A 234 -20.35 -17.40 -0.58
CA SER A 234 -19.43 -18.48 -0.18
C SER A 234 -18.45 -18.90 -1.27
N ASN A 235 -18.89 -18.89 -2.54
CA ASN A 235 -18.07 -19.13 -3.72
C ASN A 235 -16.96 -18.09 -3.92
N ILE A 236 -17.22 -16.80 -3.62
CA ILE A 236 -16.20 -15.75 -3.69
C ILE A 236 -15.15 -15.99 -2.59
N TYR A 237 -15.59 -16.21 -1.35
CA TYR A 237 -14.67 -16.54 -0.25
C TYR A 237 -13.83 -17.79 -0.56
N GLN A 238 -14.40 -18.85 -1.13
CA GLN A 238 -13.67 -20.07 -1.50
C GLN A 238 -12.65 -19.87 -2.63
N ASN A 239 -13.00 -19.10 -3.67
CA ASN A 239 -12.12 -18.85 -4.81
C ASN A 239 -10.94 -17.92 -4.45
N GLU A 240 -11.18 -16.93 -3.58
CA GLU A 240 -10.18 -15.97 -3.11
C GLU A 240 -9.34 -16.53 -1.94
N ALA A 241 -9.89 -17.46 -1.15
CA ALA A 241 -9.17 -18.15 -0.06
C ALA A 241 -8.15 -19.14 -0.62
N PHE A 242 -6.92 -18.67 -0.73
CA PHE A 242 -5.80 -19.47 -1.21
C PHE A 242 -5.33 -20.55 -0.20
N ILE A 243 -5.93 -20.66 1.00
CA ILE A 243 -5.70 -21.80 1.92
C ILE A 243 -5.95 -23.15 1.23
N TYR A 244 -6.94 -23.23 0.33
CA TYR A 244 -7.24 -24.41 -0.48
C TYR A 244 -6.31 -24.58 -1.71
N GLN A 245 -5.23 -23.80 -1.77
CA GLN A 245 -4.30 -23.68 -2.91
C GLN A 245 -2.83 -23.63 -2.44
N LEU A 246 -2.56 -23.85 -1.14
CA LEU A 246 -1.21 -23.81 -0.55
C LEU A 246 -0.29 -24.90 -1.12
N ASP A 247 -0.85 -26.02 -1.55
CA ASP A 247 -0.18 -27.11 -2.27
C ASP A 247 0.52 -26.67 -3.57
N ARG A 248 0.13 -25.52 -4.11
CA ARG A 248 0.68 -24.92 -5.33
C ARG A 248 1.86 -23.97 -5.08
N ILE A 249 2.18 -23.67 -3.82
CA ILE A 249 3.30 -22.79 -3.51
C ILE A 249 4.60 -23.54 -3.78
N HIS A 250 5.56 -22.84 -4.37
CA HIS A 250 6.95 -23.30 -4.49
C HIS A 250 7.96 -22.19 -4.16
N THR A 251 7.48 -21.02 -3.76
CA THR A 251 8.28 -19.81 -3.53
C THR A 251 8.79 -19.77 -2.08
N PRO A 252 10.11 -19.72 -1.84
CA PRO A 252 10.66 -19.47 -0.51
C PRO A 252 10.10 -18.20 0.12
N THR A 253 9.59 -18.27 1.35
CA THR A 253 8.77 -17.20 1.93
C THR A 253 9.27 -16.77 3.31
N HIS A 254 9.53 -15.47 3.48
CA HIS A 254 9.61 -14.85 4.80
C HIS A 254 8.20 -14.47 5.27
N ILE A 255 7.87 -14.73 6.53
CA ILE A 255 6.57 -14.42 7.14
C ILE A 255 6.81 -13.51 8.34
N ILE A 256 6.06 -12.41 8.45
CA ILE A 256 6.28 -11.37 9.46
C ILE A 256 4.95 -10.91 10.07
N THR A 257 4.88 -10.82 11.39
CA THR A 257 3.67 -10.41 12.12
C THR A 257 4.02 -9.89 13.52
N GLY A 258 3.18 -9.02 14.08
CA GLY A 258 3.22 -8.70 15.51
C GLY A 258 2.54 -9.78 16.34
N LYS A 259 3.08 -10.06 17.54
CA LYS A 259 2.49 -11.03 18.48
C LYS A 259 1.12 -10.61 19.01
N TYR A 260 0.83 -9.31 18.99
CA TYR A 260 -0.41 -8.70 19.44
C TYR A 260 -1.22 -8.09 18.29
N ASP A 261 -1.02 -8.57 17.05
CA ASP A 261 -1.80 -8.15 15.89
C ASP A 261 -3.28 -8.57 16.06
N ASN A 262 -4.16 -7.60 16.20
CA ASN A 262 -5.62 -7.77 16.32
C ASN A 262 -6.36 -7.50 15.00
N ARG A 263 -5.67 -7.13 13.93
CA ARG A 263 -6.21 -6.94 12.57
C ARG A 263 -6.00 -8.19 11.73
N VAL A 264 -4.81 -8.80 11.84
CA VAL A 264 -4.45 -10.09 11.25
C VAL A 264 -3.71 -10.92 12.29
N PRO A 265 -4.44 -11.67 13.13
CA PRO A 265 -3.85 -12.48 14.19
C PRO A 265 -2.75 -13.41 13.72
N THR A 266 -1.73 -13.55 14.56
CA THR A 266 -0.53 -14.39 14.37
C THR A 266 -0.85 -15.85 13.97
N SER A 267 -2.06 -16.34 14.26
CA SER A 267 -2.58 -17.63 13.78
C SER A 267 -2.50 -17.79 12.25
N GLN A 268 -2.75 -16.72 11.48
CA GLN A 268 -2.65 -16.75 10.02
C GLN A 268 -1.20 -17.04 9.58
N SER A 269 -0.23 -16.40 10.24
CA SER A 269 1.20 -16.63 10.00
C SER A 269 1.68 -18.02 10.44
N TYR A 270 1.13 -18.57 11.53
CA TYR A 270 1.41 -19.94 11.95
C TYR A 270 0.87 -20.98 10.94
N ILE A 271 -0.31 -20.76 10.35
CA ILE A 271 -0.85 -21.64 9.30
C ILE A 271 0.10 -21.66 8.09
N LEU A 272 0.51 -20.49 7.58
CA LEU A 272 1.41 -20.41 6.43
C LEU A 272 2.80 -21.01 6.72
N GLU A 273 3.36 -20.79 7.91
CA GLU A 273 4.62 -21.44 8.32
C GLU A 273 4.50 -22.97 8.27
N ARG A 274 3.39 -23.50 8.77
CA ARG A 274 3.19 -24.92 8.96
C ARG A 274 3.01 -25.66 7.64
N GLU A 275 2.20 -25.12 6.73
CA GLU A 275 1.96 -25.74 5.43
C GLU A 275 3.19 -25.63 4.52
N LEU A 276 3.91 -24.50 4.53
CA LEU A 276 5.17 -24.38 3.79
C LEU A 276 6.23 -25.37 4.30
N HIS A 277 6.31 -25.57 5.62
CA HIS A 277 7.17 -26.60 6.22
C HIS A 277 6.78 -28.03 5.79
N TYR A 278 5.49 -28.38 5.78
CA TYR A 278 5.03 -29.70 5.31
C TYR A 278 5.27 -29.92 3.81
N LEU A 279 5.22 -28.88 2.99
CA LEU A 279 5.54 -28.92 1.57
C LEU A 279 7.06 -28.94 1.28
N GLY A 280 7.92 -28.87 2.31
CA GLY A 280 9.38 -28.82 2.17
C GLY A 280 9.91 -27.51 1.59
N ILE A 281 9.12 -26.44 1.65
CA ILE A 281 9.45 -25.12 1.09
C ILE A 281 10.22 -24.33 2.15
N SER A 282 11.31 -23.69 1.75
CA SER A 282 12.13 -22.88 2.66
C SER A 282 11.32 -21.68 3.18
N VAL A 283 11.06 -21.66 4.49
CA VAL A 283 10.23 -20.66 5.16
C VAL A 283 10.97 -20.09 6.38
N LYS A 284 10.72 -18.82 6.70
CA LYS A 284 11.21 -18.18 7.94
C LYS A 284 10.11 -17.33 8.55
N LEU A 285 9.60 -17.73 9.71
CA LEU A 285 8.67 -16.93 10.50
C LEU A 285 9.44 -16.01 11.47
N ILE A 286 9.14 -14.71 11.43
CA ILE A 286 9.62 -13.70 12.38
C ILE A 286 8.39 -13.11 13.07
N ILE A 287 8.30 -13.25 14.39
CA ILE A 287 7.25 -12.66 15.21
C ILE A 287 7.87 -11.57 16.06
N PHE A 288 7.29 -10.37 16.02
CA PHE A 288 7.73 -9.27 16.87
C PHE A 288 6.98 -9.29 18.21
N PRO A 289 7.67 -9.54 19.34
CA PRO A 289 7.06 -9.98 20.59
C PRO A 289 6.31 -8.89 21.36
N LYS A 290 6.55 -7.61 21.02
CA LYS A 290 5.95 -6.42 21.64
C LYS A 290 4.98 -5.67 20.71
N GLU A 291 4.87 -6.09 19.44
CA GLU A 291 4.21 -5.33 18.37
C GLU A 291 2.78 -5.80 18.07
N GLY A 292 1.96 -4.86 17.58
CA GLY A 292 0.61 -5.11 17.05
C GLY A 292 0.60 -5.24 15.52
N HIS A 293 -0.46 -4.74 14.86
CA HIS A 293 -0.54 -4.78 13.38
C HIS A 293 0.57 -3.96 12.72
N SER A 294 0.85 -2.75 13.20
CA SER A 294 1.97 -1.94 12.73
C SER A 294 3.27 -2.41 13.38
N VAL A 295 4.22 -2.92 12.58
CA VAL A 295 5.57 -3.31 13.03
C VAL A 295 6.58 -2.23 12.67
N THR A 296 7.27 -1.68 13.68
CA THR A 296 8.18 -0.52 13.55
C THR A 296 9.37 -0.77 12.63
N VAL A 297 9.95 -1.97 12.63
CA VAL A 297 11.17 -2.30 11.87
C VAL A 297 10.91 -2.88 10.47
N LEU A 298 9.66 -2.83 9.98
CA LEU A 298 9.22 -3.50 8.74
C LEU A 298 10.12 -3.22 7.52
N ILE A 299 10.58 -1.98 7.34
CA ILE A 299 11.45 -1.56 6.23
C ILE A 299 12.73 -2.40 6.16
N ARG A 300 13.34 -2.71 7.31
CA ARG A 300 14.55 -3.54 7.38
C ARG A 300 14.30 -4.94 6.82
N CYS A 301 13.12 -5.50 7.08
CA CYS A 301 12.77 -6.84 6.63
C CYS A 301 12.51 -6.91 5.11
N PHE A 302 11.96 -5.85 4.51
CA PHE A 302 11.92 -5.70 3.06
C PHE A 302 13.33 -5.61 2.45
N VAL A 303 14.25 -4.89 3.08
CA VAL A 303 15.66 -4.85 2.66
C VAL A 303 16.33 -6.23 2.80
N GLU A 304 16.03 -7.00 3.85
CA GLU A 304 16.52 -8.38 3.99
C GLU A 304 15.95 -9.34 2.93
N LEU A 305 14.68 -9.17 2.50
CA LEU A 305 14.12 -9.89 1.33
C LEU A 305 14.89 -9.54 0.04
N ILE A 306 15.06 -8.24 -0.24
CA ILE A 306 15.76 -7.77 -1.45
C ILE A 306 17.18 -8.33 -1.48
N ASN A 307 17.92 -8.24 -0.37
CA ASN A 307 19.27 -8.81 -0.29
C ASN A 307 19.27 -10.33 -0.54
N ALA A 308 18.30 -11.09 -0.01
CA ALA A 308 18.20 -12.53 -0.25
C ALA A 308 17.87 -12.91 -1.71
N VAL A 309 17.22 -12.02 -2.47
CA VAL A 309 16.88 -12.24 -3.90
C VAL A 309 18.03 -11.84 -4.81
N PHE A 310 18.79 -10.81 -4.43
CA PHE A 310 19.81 -10.21 -5.30
C PHE A 310 21.25 -10.69 -5.02
N ASP A 311 21.57 -11.20 -3.83
CA ASP A 311 22.89 -11.78 -3.48
C ASP A 311 23.04 -13.24 -3.92
N ARG A 312 23.88 -13.49 -4.94
CA ARG A 312 24.21 -14.84 -5.43
C ARG A 312 25.31 -15.56 -4.63
N SER A 313 25.97 -14.90 -3.68
CA SER A 313 27.01 -15.54 -2.85
C SER A 313 26.43 -16.59 -1.89
N ARG A 314 25.14 -16.45 -1.58
CA ARG A 314 24.36 -17.43 -0.84
C ARG A 314 23.58 -18.29 -1.84
N ALA A 315 23.95 -19.57 -1.90
CA ALA A 315 22.98 -20.63 -2.16
C ALA A 315 21.83 -20.54 -1.14
N PRO A 316 20.70 -21.26 -1.30
CA PRO A 316 19.73 -21.46 -0.22
C PRO A 316 20.39 -22.26 0.92
N ALA A 317 21.21 -21.60 1.71
CA ALA A 317 21.71 -22.09 2.99
C ALA A 317 20.49 -22.41 3.84
N SER A 318 20.47 -23.63 4.40
CA SER A 318 19.38 -24.14 5.24
C SER A 318 18.94 -23.07 6.23
N ILE A 319 17.79 -22.43 5.97
CA ILE A 319 17.41 -21.24 6.72
C ILE A 319 17.08 -21.68 8.14
N GLY A 320 17.97 -21.33 9.07
CA GLY A 320 17.95 -21.82 10.44
C GLY A 320 16.63 -21.51 11.14
N ASN A 321 16.22 -22.44 12.01
CA ASN A 321 14.96 -22.46 12.75
C ASN A 321 14.44 -21.07 13.16
N ASN A 322 13.12 -20.86 12.96
CA ASN A 322 12.30 -19.71 13.35
C ASN A 322 12.96 -18.77 14.36
N ILE A 323 13.51 -17.66 13.85
CA ILE A 323 14.17 -16.66 14.68
C ILE A 323 13.10 -15.71 15.22
N CYS A 324 12.64 -15.99 16.45
CA CYS A 324 11.98 -14.98 17.26
C CYS A 324 13.03 -13.89 17.57
N LEU A 325 12.92 -12.75 16.88
CA LEU A 325 13.80 -11.62 17.10
C LEU A 325 13.25 -10.80 18.28
N ASP A 326 13.69 -11.16 19.49
CA ASP A 326 13.68 -10.26 20.64
C ASP A 326 14.64 -9.09 20.35
N LEU A 327 14.15 -8.12 19.57
CA LEU A 327 14.70 -6.77 19.54
C LEU A 327 14.09 -6.03 20.74
N ASP A 328 14.93 -5.77 21.74
CA ASP A 328 14.51 -5.17 23.01
C ASP A 328 14.22 -3.66 22.92
#